data_AF-A0A8X6L5L9-F1
#
_entry.id   AF-A0A8X6L5L9-F1
#
_cell.length_a   1.000
_cell.length_b   1.000
_cell.length_c   1.000
_cell.angle_alpha   90.00
_cell.angle_beta   90.00
_cell.angle_gamma   90.00
#
_symmetry.space_group_name_H-M   'P 1'
#
loop_
_entity.id
_entity.type
_entity.pdbx_description
1 polymer ?
#
loop_
_entity_poly.entity_id
_entity_poly.type
_entity_poly.pdbx_seq_one_letter_code
_entity_poly.pdbx_strand_id
1 'polypeptide(L)'
;MLHPSVQDLFSTHGITCKYIVEKGAWWGGFWERHFRTIKTCLRKIIGRSSLSLNELETVFIEIEAMINSRPITYIYDDPSEPSPLTPAHFLIVLESLEETLFAISKIYDICPPSKVTCQFKVDDVVLIHDDRFPRNLWSMGKIIETYTGRDGKIRSCLVKTKINAIRPVQLLYNLEE
;
A
#
# COMPACT_ATOMS: atom_id res chain seq x y z
N MET A 1 -33.33 -2.66 -4.10
CA MET A 1 -33.14 -3.86 -4.95
C MET A 1 -31.96 -3.58 -5.86
N LEU A 2 -31.08 -4.56 -6.12
CA LEU A 2 -29.93 -4.38 -7.02
C LEU A 2 -30.42 -4.08 -8.44
N HIS A 3 -29.66 -3.28 -9.19
CA HIS A 3 -29.95 -3.00 -10.60
C HIS A 3 -29.95 -4.31 -11.42
N PRO A 4 -30.87 -4.50 -12.38
CA PRO A 4 -30.99 -5.75 -13.14
C PRO A 4 -29.68 -6.23 -13.77
N SER A 5 -28.89 -5.33 -14.35
CA SER A 5 -27.59 -5.68 -14.94
C SER A 5 -26.59 -6.28 -13.95
N VAL A 6 -26.69 -5.93 -12.66
CA VAL A 6 -25.83 -6.47 -11.61
C VAL A 6 -26.32 -7.85 -11.19
N GLN A 7 -27.64 -8.07 -11.18
CA GLN A 7 -28.24 -9.39 -10.90
C GLN A 7 -27.88 -10.41 -11.98
N ASP A 8 -27.88 -9.99 -13.24
CA ASP A 8 -27.48 -10.84 -14.38
C ASP A 8 -25.99 -11.21 -14.30
N LEU A 9 -25.13 -10.25 -13.94
CA LEU A 9 -23.69 -10.51 -13.75
C LEU A 9 -23.46 -11.52 -12.64
N PHE A 10 -24.12 -11.35 -11.49
CA PHE A 10 -24.00 -12.27 -10.36
C PHE A 10 -24.49 -13.67 -10.70
N SER A 11 -25.61 -13.78 -11.41
CA SER A 11 -26.12 -15.06 -11.89
C SER A 11 -25.15 -15.74 -12.85
N THR A 12 -24.56 -14.98 -13.78
CA THR A 12 -23.56 -15.48 -14.74
C THR A 12 -22.31 -16.02 -14.05
N HIS A 13 -21.86 -15.39 -12.96
CA HIS A 13 -20.68 -15.79 -12.20
C HIS A 13 -20.98 -16.76 -11.04
N GLY A 14 -22.23 -17.23 -10.90
CA GLY A 14 -22.64 -18.11 -9.81
C GLY A 14 -22.55 -17.48 -8.42
N ILE A 15 -22.58 -16.14 -8.33
CA ILE A 15 -22.46 -15.37 -7.09
C ILE A 15 -23.84 -15.28 -6.41
N THR A 16 -23.95 -15.83 -5.20
CA THR A 16 -25.18 -15.74 -4.40
C THR A 16 -25.12 -14.55 -3.44
N CYS A 17 -25.93 -13.52 -3.68
CA CYS A 17 -26.06 -12.39 -2.75
C CYS A 17 -26.88 -12.75 -1.52
N LYS A 18 -26.30 -12.56 -0.34
CA LYS A 18 -27.00 -12.67 0.95
C LYS A 18 -27.11 -11.28 1.58
N TYR A 19 -28.33 -10.84 1.85
CA TYR A 19 -28.58 -9.55 2.50
C TYR A 19 -28.59 -9.70 4.03
N ILE A 20 -28.19 -8.63 4.70
CA ILE A 20 -28.29 -8.53 6.14
C ILE A 20 -29.77 -8.38 6.54
N VAL A 21 -30.16 -8.98 7.67
CA VAL A 21 -31.50 -8.86 8.24
C VAL A 21 -31.79 -7.39 8.55
N GLU A 22 -32.97 -6.91 8.14
CA GLU A 22 -33.43 -5.57 8.48
C GLU A 22 -33.43 -5.38 10.01
N LYS A 23 -32.87 -4.26 10.49
CA LYS A 23 -32.69 -3.93 11.93
C LYS A 23 -31.65 -4.78 12.68
N GLY A 24 -30.91 -5.65 11.99
CA GLY A 24 -29.80 -6.43 12.54
C GLY A 24 -28.48 -5.64 12.59
N ALA A 25 -28.40 -4.56 13.38
CA ALA A 25 -27.24 -3.65 13.37
C ALA A 25 -25.88 -4.34 13.63
N TRP A 26 -25.85 -5.46 14.37
CA TRP A 26 -24.61 -6.18 14.67
C TRP A 26 -24.01 -6.93 13.48
N TRP A 27 -24.82 -7.31 12.48
CA TRP A 27 -24.36 -8.03 11.30
C TRP A 27 -23.38 -7.21 10.44
N GLY A 28 -23.50 -5.88 10.47
CA GLY A 28 -22.59 -4.96 9.78
C GLY A 28 -21.34 -4.60 10.58
N GLY A 29 -21.27 -4.95 11.87
CA GLY A 29 -20.26 -4.41 12.79
C GLY A 29 -18.81 -4.79 12.42
N PHE A 30 -18.59 -5.95 11.78
CA PHE A 30 -17.28 -6.30 11.26
C PHE A 30 -16.82 -5.31 10.18
N TRP A 31 -17.66 -5.11 9.16
CA TRP A 31 -17.39 -4.20 8.05
C TRP A 31 -17.22 -2.76 8.53
N GLU A 32 -18.05 -2.30 9.47
CA GLU A 32 -17.92 -0.96 10.04
C GLU A 32 -16.58 -0.73 10.73
N ARG A 33 -16.10 -1.71 11.51
CA ARG A 33 -14.76 -1.65 12.14
C ARG A 33 -13.65 -1.69 11.11
N HIS A 34 -13.82 -2.49 10.05
CA HIS A 34 -12.88 -2.54 8.94
C HIS A 34 -12.80 -1.19 8.22
N PHE A 35 -13.93 -0.62 7.81
CA PHE A 35 -14.00 0.73 7.20
C PHE A 35 -13.48 1.83 8.14
N ARG A 36 -13.66 1.68 9.46
CA ARG A 36 -13.07 2.60 10.44
C ARG A 36 -11.53 2.58 10.37
N THR A 37 -10.93 1.42 10.17
CA THR A 37 -9.48 1.26 10.03
C THR A 37 -8.99 1.95 8.76
N ILE A 38 -9.62 1.69 7.61
CA ILE A 38 -9.31 2.33 6.32
C ILE A 38 -9.39 3.86 6.44
N LYS A 39 -10.51 4.39 6.94
CA LYS A 39 -10.70 5.84 7.12
C LYS A 39 -9.68 6.46 8.07
N THR A 40 -9.22 5.71 9.07
CA THR A 40 -8.19 6.19 10.00
C THR A 40 -6.82 6.28 9.32
N CYS A 41 -6.47 5.32 8.47
CA CYS A 41 -5.24 5.36 7.68
C CYS A 41 -5.28 6.51 6.67
N LEU A 42 -6.39 6.65 5.92
CA LEU A 42 -6.58 7.77 4.99
C LEU A 42 -6.42 9.13 5.67
N ARG A 43 -7.08 9.34 6.82
CA ARG A 43 -6.96 10.61 7.55
C ARG A 43 -5.53 10.90 8.02
N LYS A 44 -4.76 9.86 8.35
CA LYS A 44 -3.36 10.00 8.78
C LYS A 44 -2.43 10.32 7.60
N ILE A 45 -2.64 9.68 6.45
CA ILE A 45 -1.80 9.84 5.26
C ILE A 45 -2.11 11.16 4.53
N ILE A 46 -3.39 11.47 4.30
CA ILE A 46 -3.82 12.65 3.55
C ILE A 46 -3.71 13.91 4.43
N GLY A 47 -4.11 13.83 5.70
CA GLY A 47 -4.10 14.99 6.60
C GLY A 47 -4.95 16.16 6.07
N ARG A 48 -4.30 17.23 5.60
CA ARG A 48 -4.94 18.44 5.04
C ARG A 48 -4.69 18.64 3.54
N SER A 49 -4.00 17.72 2.87
CA SER A 49 -3.74 17.84 1.43
C SER A 49 -4.96 17.38 0.61
N SER A 50 -5.06 17.88 -0.61
CA SER A 50 -5.93 17.34 -1.65
C SER A 50 -5.08 16.55 -2.64
N LEU A 51 -5.51 15.33 -2.97
CA LEU A 51 -4.81 14.44 -3.88
C LEU A 51 -5.55 14.38 -5.23
N SER A 52 -4.80 14.19 -6.31
CA SER A 52 -5.31 13.77 -7.60
C SER A 52 -5.83 12.33 -7.55
N LEU A 53 -6.52 11.91 -8.61
CA LEU A 53 -7.09 10.55 -8.68
C LEU A 53 -5.98 9.49 -8.61
N ASN A 54 -4.90 9.65 -9.37
CA ASN A 54 -3.77 8.71 -9.36
C ASN A 54 -3.11 8.63 -7.97
N GLU A 55 -2.87 9.78 -7.33
CA GLU A 55 -2.29 9.83 -5.98
C GLU A 55 -3.23 9.18 -4.94
N LEU A 56 -4.54 9.34 -5.10
CA LEU A 56 -5.52 8.72 -4.22
C LEU A 56 -5.56 7.19 -4.42
N GLU A 57 -5.49 6.72 -5.66
CA GLU A 57 -5.41 5.29 -5.98
C GLU A 57 -4.19 4.64 -5.33
N THR A 58 -3.02 5.27 -5.44
CA THR A 58 -1.79 4.81 -4.77
C THR A 58 -1.97 4.72 -3.27
N VAL A 59 -2.55 5.76 -2.64
CA VAL A 59 -2.81 5.74 -1.19
C VAL A 59 -3.75 4.59 -0.80
N PHE A 60 -4.74 4.25 -1.64
CA PHE A 60 -5.62 3.10 -1.38
C PHE A 60 -4.88 1.76 -1.49
N ILE A 61 -4.02 1.60 -2.50
CA ILE A 61 -3.17 0.41 -2.69
C ILE A 61 -2.27 0.21 -1.46
N GLU A 62 -1.62 1.27 -0.98
CA GLU A 62 -0.78 1.20 0.22
C GLU A 62 -1.57 0.82 1.48
N ILE A 63 -2.76 1.39 1.66
CA ILE A 63 -3.63 1.08 2.80
C ILE A 63 -4.10 -0.38 2.74
N GLU A 64 -4.43 -0.88 1.56
CA GLU A 64 -4.79 -2.28 1.36
C GLU A 64 -3.63 -3.19 1.74
N ALA A 65 -2.43 -2.93 1.22
CA ALA A 65 -1.22 -3.70 1.53
C ALA A 65 -0.92 -3.68 3.04
N MET A 66 -1.09 -2.53 3.71
CA MET A 66 -0.92 -2.39 5.17
C MET A 66 -1.93 -3.26 5.94
N ILE A 67 -3.21 -3.24 5.54
CA ILE A 67 -4.25 -4.02 6.20
C ILE A 67 -4.02 -5.52 5.98
N ASN A 68 -3.62 -5.92 4.77
CA ASN A 68 -3.39 -7.31 4.40
C ASN A 68 -2.11 -7.90 5.02
N SER A 69 -1.10 -7.08 5.29
CA SER A 69 0.14 -7.49 5.99
C SER A 69 0.04 -7.42 7.52
N ARG A 70 -1.06 -6.90 8.06
CA ARG A 70 -1.22 -6.74 9.51
C ARG A 70 -1.35 -8.10 10.20
N PRO A 71 -0.52 -8.40 11.22
CA PRO A 71 -0.61 -9.66 11.94
C PRO A 71 -1.94 -9.76 12.73
N ILE A 72 -2.62 -10.89 12.58
CA ILE A 72 -3.83 -11.25 13.32
C ILE A 72 -3.56 -12.20 14.49
N THR A 73 -2.40 -12.85 14.49
CA THR A 73 -1.90 -13.66 15.61
C THR A 73 -0.79 -12.94 16.36
N TYR A 74 -0.36 -13.53 17.46
CA TYR A 74 0.77 -13.05 18.23
C TYR A 74 2.04 -12.98 17.37
N ILE A 75 2.83 -11.94 17.58
CA ILE A 75 4.16 -11.76 16.99
C ILE A 75 5.15 -12.24 18.04
N TYR A 76 5.84 -13.32 17.71
CA TYR A 76 6.88 -13.90 18.56
C TYR A 76 8.24 -13.24 18.31
N ASP A 77 9.08 -13.18 19.34
CA ASP A 77 10.45 -12.65 19.24
C ASP A 77 11.47 -13.73 18.83
N ASP A 78 11.13 -15.01 19.02
CA ASP A 78 12.00 -16.15 18.69
C ASP A 78 11.86 -16.56 17.20
N PRO A 79 12.96 -16.59 16.42
CA PRO A 79 12.95 -17.09 15.04
C PRO A 79 12.54 -18.56 14.88
N SER A 80 12.54 -19.35 15.97
CA SER A 80 12.10 -20.75 15.95
C SER A 80 10.57 -20.90 15.97
N GLU A 81 9.85 -19.84 16.33
CA GLU A 81 8.40 -19.80 16.40
C GLU A 81 7.74 -19.42 15.06
N PRO A 82 6.48 -19.81 14.83
CA PRO A 82 5.82 -19.55 13.56
C PRO A 82 5.62 -18.05 13.31
N SER A 83 5.86 -17.64 12.05
CA SER A 83 5.55 -16.28 11.60
C SER A 83 4.06 -15.96 11.83
N PRO A 84 3.73 -14.72 12.22
CA PRO A 84 2.35 -14.36 12.52
C PRO A 84 1.47 -14.49 11.28
N LEU A 85 0.25 -15.00 11.46
CA LEU A 85 -0.75 -15.05 10.40
C LEU A 85 -1.19 -13.63 10.04
N THR A 86 -1.34 -13.37 8.75
CA THR A 86 -1.85 -12.12 8.20
C THR A 86 -3.07 -12.41 7.32
N PRO A 87 -3.97 -11.44 7.07
CA PRO A 87 -5.06 -11.63 6.12
C PRO A 87 -4.60 -12.07 4.73
N ALA A 88 -3.44 -11.58 4.27
CA ALA A 88 -2.83 -11.99 3.00
C ALA A 88 -2.61 -13.50 2.91
N HIS A 89 -2.26 -14.18 4.02
CA HIS A 89 -2.06 -15.63 4.02
C HIS A 89 -3.33 -16.40 3.64
N PHE A 90 -4.53 -15.87 3.90
CA PHE A 90 -5.78 -16.52 3.51
C PHE A 90 -6.16 -16.25 2.05
N LEU A 91 -5.72 -15.12 1.50
CA LEU A 91 -5.95 -14.77 0.09
C LEU A 91 -5.05 -15.61 -0.83
N ILE A 92 -3.81 -15.86 -0.41
CA ILE A 92 -2.80 -16.61 -1.18
C ILE A 92 -3.15 -18.11 -1.31
N VAL A 93 -3.88 -18.68 -0.34
CA VAL A 93 -4.21 -20.13 -0.33
C VAL A 93 -5.42 -20.48 -1.22
N LEU A 94 -6.18 -19.49 -1.68
CA LEU A 94 -7.41 -19.71 -2.48
C LEU A 94 -7.19 -19.71 -4.00
N GLU A 95 -6.00 -19.34 -4.49
CA GLU A 95 -5.66 -19.40 -5.92
C GLU A 95 -4.32 -20.12 -6.12
N SER A 96 -4.34 -21.19 -6.91
CA SER A 96 -3.18 -22.04 -7.24
C SER A 96 -1.97 -21.23 -7.73
N LEU A 97 -0.80 -21.58 -7.19
CA LEU A 97 0.34 -20.72 -6.83
C LEU A 97 1.25 -20.15 -7.93
N GLU A 98 0.85 -20.01 -9.19
CA GLU A 98 1.80 -19.48 -10.21
C GLU A 98 1.31 -18.22 -10.93
N GLU A 99 0.01 -18.09 -11.17
CA GLU A 99 -0.53 -16.96 -11.95
C GLU A 99 -0.73 -15.70 -11.09
N THR A 100 -1.06 -15.88 -9.81
CA THR A 100 -1.40 -14.79 -8.90
C THR A 100 -0.18 -14.11 -8.30
N LEU A 101 0.92 -14.83 -8.02
CA LEU A 101 2.16 -14.18 -7.60
C LEU A 101 2.71 -13.24 -8.69
N PHE A 102 2.55 -13.61 -9.96
CA PHE A 102 2.90 -12.77 -11.10
C PHE A 102 1.93 -11.60 -11.30
N ALA A 103 0.63 -11.83 -11.11
CA ALA A 103 -0.39 -10.77 -11.19
C ALA A 103 -0.31 -9.79 -10.00
N ILE A 104 -0.14 -10.29 -8.77
CA ILE A 104 0.02 -9.50 -7.55
C ILE A 104 1.36 -8.76 -7.57
N SER A 105 2.47 -9.35 -8.04
CA SER A 105 3.72 -8.58 -8.20
C SER A 105 3.62 -7.51 -9.27
N LYS A 106 2.76 -7.69 -10.28
CA LYS A 106 2.46 -6.67 -11.30
C LYS A 106 1.46 -5.61 -10.86
N ILE A 107 0.57 -5.94 -9.92
CA ILE A 107 -0.48 -5.06 -9.41
C ILE A 107 0.03 -4.23 -8.21
N TYR A 108 0.94 -4.77 -7.40
CA TYR A 108 1.47 -4.11 -6.20
C TYR A 108 2.94 -3.67 -6.29
N ASP A 109 3.62 -3.89 -7.43
CA ASP A 109 5.04 -3.56 -7.63
C ASP A 109 5.94 -3.90 -6.41
N ILE A 110 5.64 -5.01 -5.72
CA ILE A 110 6.46 -5.49 -4.62
C ILE A 110 7.65 -6.20 -5.23
N CYS A 111 8.63 -5.40 -5.65
CA CYS A 111 9.95 -5.92 -5.95
C CYS A 111 10.54 -6.49 -4.64
N PRO A 112 11.18 -7.68 -4.66
CA PRO A 112 11.99 -8.12 -3.55
C PRO A 112 12.98 -6.99 -3.18
N PRO A 113 13.21 -6.71 -1.88
CA PRO A 113 13.92 -5.52 -1.37
C PRO A 113 15.40 -5.40 -1.81
N SER A 114 15.85 -6.20 -2.77
CA SER A 114 17.24 -6.33 -3.18
C SER A 114 17.56 -5.88 -4.61
N LYS A 115 16.59 -5.57 -5.50
CA LYS A 115 16.91 -5.03 -6.84
C LYS A 115 15.80 -4.17 -7.46
N VAL A 116 15.55 -2.98 -6.92
CA VAL A 116 15.01 -1.91 -7.75
C VAL A 116 16.13 -0.92 -8.05
N THR A 117 16.63 -0.98 -9.28
CA THR A 117 17.46 0.08 -9.85
C THR A 117 16.58 1.00 -10.67
N CYS A 118 15.58 1.61 -10.04
CA CYS A 118 14.82 2.68 -10.66
C CYS A 118 15.66 3.97 -10.59
N GLN A 119 15.90 4.58 -11.74
CA GLN A 119 16.57 5.88 -11.81
C GLN A 119 15.55 6.94 -11.40
N PHE A 120 15.77 7.56 -10.24
CA PHE A 120 15.01 8.73 -9.79
C PHE A 120 14.99 9.82 -10.87
N LYS A 121 13.81 10.37 -11.16
CA LYS A 121 13.63 11.48 -12.09
C LYS A 121 13.26 12.75 -11.34
N VAL A 122 13.46 13.87 -12.02
CA VAL A 122 12.92 15.15 -11.56
C VAL A 122 11.40 15.03 -11.57
N ASP A 123 10.78 15.59 -10.54
CA ASP A 123 9.37 15.54 -10.22
C ASP A 123 8.83 14.25 -9.56
N ASP A 124 9.64 13.21 -9.36
CA ASP A 124 9.18 12.00 -8.66
C ASP A 124 8.87 12.30 -7.18
N VAL A 125 7.78 11.70 -6.68
CA VAL A 125 7.43 11.72 -5.24
C VAL A 125 8.15 10.56 -4.54
N VAL A 126 8.82 10.88 -3.44
CA VAL A 126 9.64 9.93 -2.69
C VAL A 126 9.38 9.99 -1.18
N LEU A 127 9.45 8.85 -0.52
CA LEU A 127 9.56 8.74 0.93
C LEU A 127 11.02 8.94 1.35
N ILE A 128 11.22 9.78 2.37
CA ILE A 128 12.53 10.05 2.95
C ILE A 128 12.68 9.22 4.22
N HIS A 129 13.64 8.29 4.19
CA HIS A 129 13.98 7.43 5.31
C HIS A 129 14.47 8.24 6.53
N ASP A 130 13.87 7.99 7.70
CA ASP A 130 14.32 8.52 8.99
C ASP A 130 14.28 7.38 10.03
N ASP A 131 15.44 6.99 10.55
CA ASP A 131 15.58 5.92 11.56
C ASP A 131 14.78 6.17 12.84
N ARG A 132 14.45 7.45 13.13
CA ARG A 132 13.72 7.82 14.35
C ARG A 132 12.24 7.45 14.28
N PHE A 133 11.72 7.21 13.09
CA PHE A 133 10.31 6.98 12.86
C PHE A 133 10.09 5.68 12.08
N PRO A 134 9.08 4.87 12.42
CA PRO A 134 8.70 3.74 11.58
C PRO A 134 8.26 4.23 10.20
N ARG A 135 8.41 3.38 9.17
CA ARG A 135 8.19 3.72 7.74
C ARG A 135 6.90 4.49 7.45
N ASN A 136 5.81 4.17 8.15
CA ASN A 136 4.51 4.83 8.01
C ASN A 136 4.46 6.29 8.52
N LEU A 137 5.55 6.80 9.10
CA LEU A 137 5.73 8.17 9.59
C LEU A 137 6.86 8.90 8.87
N TRP A 138 7.48 8.28 7.85
CA TRP A 138 8.50 8.93 7.03
C TRP A 138 7.92 10.12 6.27
N SER A 139 8.74 11.15 6.11
CA SER A 139 8.32 12.37 5.43
C SER A 139 8.33 12.16 3.92
N MET A 140 7.25 12.52 3.25
CA MET A 140 7.21 12.57 1.79
C MET A 140 7.83 13.87 1.28
N GLY A 141 8.46 13.80 0.10
CA GLY A 141 8.98 14.95 -0.60
C GLY A 141 9.02 14.73 -2.11
N LYS A 142 9.20 15.80 -2.87
CA LYS A 142 9.25 15.77 -4.34
C LYS A 142 10.65 16.07 -4.84
N ILE A 143 11.18 15.29 -5.77
CA ILE A 143 12.51 15.54 -6.34
C ILE A 143 12.48 16.80 -7.22
N ILE A 144 13.34 17.77 -6.91
CA ILE A 144 13.51 18.99 -7.70
C ILE A 144 14.68 18.82 -8.68
N GLU A 145 15.78 18.26 -8.20
CA GLU A 145 17.01 18.10 -8.99
C GLU A 145 17.71 16.80 -8.61
N THR A 146 18.43 16.22 -9.56
CA THR A 146 19.22 15.00 -9.38
C THR A 146 20.71 15.30 -9.61
N TYR A 147 21.57 14.74 -8.76
CA TYR A 147 23.01 14.88 -8.87
C TYR A 147 23.65 13.53 -9.24
N THR A 148 24.23 13.49 -10.44
CA THR A 148 24.92 12.32 -10.99
C THR A 148 26.43 12.39 -10.74
N GLY A 149 27.06 11.23 -10.62
CA GLY A 149 28.52 11.16 -10.57
C GLY A 149 29.18 10.94 -11.92
N ARG A 150 30.50 10.70 -11.90
CA ARG A 150 31.33 10.44 -13.10
C ARG A 150 30.88 9.22 -13.91
N ASP A 151 30.21 8.27 -13.26
CA ASP A 151 29.64 7.05 -13.83
C ASP A 151 28.22 7.26 -14.38
N GLY A 152 27.69 8.49 -14.38
CA GLY A 152 26.34 8.81 -14.83
C GLY A 152 25.22 8.33 -13.91
N LYS A 153 25.55 7.74 -12.76
CA LYS A 153 24.57 7.27 -11.77
C LYS A 153 24.21 8.37 -10.79
N ILE A 154 22.92 8.45 -10.43
CA ILE A 154 22.41 9.39 -9.43
C ILE A 154 22.87 8.93 -8.05
N ARG A 155 23.56 9.81 -7.30
CA ARG A 155 24.01 9.53 -5.92
C ARG A 155 23.19 10.28 -4.87
N SER A 156 22.65 11.44 -5.24
CA SER A 156 21.83 12.27 -4.35
C SER A 156 20.81 13.08 -5.15
N CYS A 157 19.72 13.45 -4.48
CA CYS A 157 18.66 14.28 -5.05
C CYS A 157 18.37 15.45 -4.10
N LEU A 158 18.01 16.60 -4.67
CA LEU A 158 17.42 17.72 -3.94
C LEU A 158 15.92 17.46 -3.81
N VAL A 159 15.44 17.32 -2.58
CA VAL A 159 14.05 17.00 -2.29
C VAL A 159 13.34 18.20 -1.68
N LYS A 160 12.21 18.55 -2.27
CA LYS A 160 11.25 19.54 -1.76
C LYS A 160 10.51 18.94 -0.58
N THR A 161 10.91 19.32 0.62
CA THR A 161 10.17 19.05 1.87
C THR A 161 9.67 20.39 2.42
N LYS A 162 9.24 20.47 3.69
CA LYS A 162 8.99 21.77 4.37
C LYS A 162 10.19 22.72 4.29
N ILE A 163 11.39 22.14 4.29
CA ILE A 163 12.66 22.81 4.00
C ILE A 163 13.32 21.97 2.89
N ASN A 164 13.84 22.64 1.86
CA ASN A 164 14.56 21.94 0.79
C ASN A 164 15.80 21.26 1.38
N ALA A 165 15.98 19.98 1.09
CA ALA A 165 17.05 19.18 1.65
C ALA A 165 17.67 18.26 0.59
N ILE A 166 19.00 18.18 0.59
CA ILE A 166 19.72 17.20 -0.24
C ILE A 166 19.76 15.88 0.52
N ARG A 167 19.40 14.78 -0.15
CA ARG A 167 19.39 13.44 0.42
C ARG A 167 20.09 12.45 -0.50
N PRO A 168 20.89 11.51 0.05
CA PRO A 168 21.47 10.44 -0.72
C PRO A 168 20.38 9.47 -1.17
N VAL A 169 20.60 8.86 -2.33
CA VAL A 169 19.63 7.98 -3.00
C VAL A 169 19.21 6.78 -2.14
N GLN A 170 20.10 6.31 -1.26
CA GLN A 170 19.85 5.19 -0.34
C GLN A 170 18.79 5.48 0.73
N LEU A 171 18.50 6.76 0.97
CA LEU A 171 17.49 7.21 1.93
C LEU A 171 16.19 7.65 1.24
N LEU A 172 16.08 7.44 -0.07
CA LEU A 172 14.91 7.80 -0.87
C LEU A 172 14.27 6.53 -1.40
N TYR A 173 12.94 6.45 -1.26
CA TYR A 173 12.13 5.36 -1.78
C TYR A 173 11.06 5.94 -2.68
N ASN A 174 10.93 5.43 -3.90
CA ASN A 174 9.86 5.87 -4.81
C ASN A 174 8.49 5.53 -4.22
N LEU A 175 7.54 6.44 -4.45
CA LEU A 175 6.13 6.28 -4.08
C LEU A 175 5.28 5.83 -5.28
N GLU A 176 5.82 5.91 -6.49
CA GLU A 176 5.13 5.61 -7.77
C GLU A 176 5.47 4.22 -8.35
N GLU A 177 5.95 3.28 -7.52
CA GLU A 177 6.03 1.86 -7.85
C GLU A 177 5.06 1.09 -6.95
#